data_AF-A0A2N7AUV1-F1
#
_entry.id   AF-A0A2N7AUV1-F1
#
_cell.length_a   1.000
_cell.length_b   1.000
_cell.length_c   1.000
_cell.angle_alpha   90.00
_cell.angle_beta   90.00
_cell.angle_gamma   90.00
#
_symmetry.space_group_name_H-M   'P 1'
#
loop_
_entity.id
_entity.type
_entity.pdbx_description
1 polymer ?
#
loop_
_entity_poly.entity_id
_entity_poly.type
_entity_poly.pdbx_seq_one_letter_code
_entity_poly.pdbx_strand_id
1 'polypeptide(L)'
;METNNALAKVTQKIDDFNSEAKLHFKLHVDHEIQTHKKLLPHGMMYSAIHEQITNGVNKRMDQFTRDTDLKPQELYFFLGQELAKHPNLSKRELHFLAYDHLEKNTKNKFLKKIYKKMRKQMK
;
A
#
# COMPACT_ATOMS: atom_id res chain seq x y z
N MET A 1 19.19 -8.18 -20.32
CA MET A 1 19.31 -8.89 -19.01
C MET A 1 19.23 -7.95 -17.80
N GLU A 2 19.55 -6.66 -17.92
CA GLU A 2 19.54 -5.71 -16.77
C GLU A 2 18.15 -5.34 -16.23
N THR A 3 17.13 -5.31 -17.08
CA THR A 3 15.75 -4.91 -16.71
C THR A 3 15.07 -5.87 -15.72
N ASN A 4 15.30 -7.18 -15.85
CA ASN A 4 14.80 -8.18 -14.91
C ASN A 4 15.38 -8.03 -13.50
N ASN A 5 16.64 -7.61 -13.41
CA ASN A 5 17.34 -7.43 -12.15
C ASN A 5 16.89 -6.16 -11.41
N ALA A 6 16.57 -5.10 -12.17
CA ALA A 6 15.97 -3.87 -11.63
C ALA A 6 14.54 -4.11 -11.12
N LEU A 7 13.72 -4.87 -11.87
CA LEU A 7 12.37 -5.25 -11.47
C LEU A 7 12.37 -6.11 -10.20
N ALA A 8 13.25 -7.10 -10.11
CA ALA A 8 13.40 -7.92 -8.91
C ALA A 8 13.74 -7.08 -7.67
N LYS A 9 14.65 -6.11 -7.80
CA LYS A 9 14.99 -5.17 -6.72
C LYS A 9 13.83 -4.28 -6.29
N VAL A 10 12.96 -3.89 -7.22
CA VAL A 10 11.77 -3.09 -6.91
C VAL A 10 10.72 -3.93 -6.19
N THR A 11 10.47 -5.15 -6.65
CA THR A 11 9.57 -6.10 -5.96
C THR A 11 10.02 -6.35 -4.54
N GLN A 12 11.33 -6.59 -4.34
CA GLN A 12 11.87 -6.85 -3.01
C GLN A 12 11.74 -5.64 -2.07
N LYS A 13 11.95 -4.41 -2.58
CA LYS A 13 11.68 -3.19 -1.80
C LYS A 13 10.21 -3.00 -1.44
N ILE A 14 9.28 -3.46 -2.29
CA ILE A 14 7.85 -3.42 -2.00
C ILE A 14 7.51 -4.43 -0.91
N ASP A 15 8.09 -5.62 -0.94
CA ASP A 15 7.90 -6.65 0.09
C ASP A 15 8.49 -6.21 1.44
N ASP A 16 9.65 -5.56 1.42
CA ASP A 16 10.30 -4.99 2.61
C ASP A 16 9.43 -3.87 3.20
N PHE A 17 8.96 -2.93 2.36
CA PHE A 17 8.07 -1.86 2.79
C PHE A 17 6.75 -2.39 3.36
N ASN A 18 6.15 -3.40 2.72
CA ASN A 18 4.92 -4.02 3.21
C ASN A 18 5.15 -4.71 4.57
N SER A 19 6.30 -5.36 4.74
CA SER A 19 6.69 -6.00 6.00
C SER A 19 6.90 -4.97 7.12
N GLU A 20 7.57 -3.87 6.80
CA GLU A 20 7.82 -2.76 7.73
C GLU A 20 6.54 -2.02 8.09
N ALA A 21 5.68 -1.72 7.12
CA ALA A 21 4.38 -1.09 7.34
C ALA A 21 3.46 -2.00 8.18
N LYS A 22 3.47 -3.31 7.93
CA LYS A 22 2.74 -4.30 8.73
C LYS A 22 3.25 -4.35 10.17
N LEU A 23 4.56 -4.29 10.36
CA LEU A 23 5.17 -4.22 11.69
C LEU A 23 4.80 -2.91 12.42
N HIS A 24 4.91 -1.77 11.74
CA HIS A 24 4.58 -0.46 12.32
C HIS A 24 3.11 -0.36 12.71
N PHE A 25 2.21 -0.88 11.87
CA PHE A 25 0.79 -0.91 12.16
C PHE A 25 0.48 -1.84 13.35
N LYS A 26 1.14 -3.01 13.41
CA LYS A 26 1.01 -3.93 14.54
C LYS A 26 1.48 -3.29 15.84
N LEU A 27 2.64 -2.61 15.83
CA LEU A 27 3.16 -1.88 16.98
C LEU A 27 2.23 -0.73 17.40
N HIS A 28 1.63 -0.02 16.45
CA HIS A 28 0.67 1.04 16.74
C HIS A 28 -0.61 0.49 17.37
N VAL A 29 -1.15 -0.60 16.83
CA VAL A 29 -2.33 -1.28 17.38
C VAL A 29 -2.02 -1.84 18.76
N ASP A 30 -0.86 -2.46 18.95
CA ASP A 30 -0.41 -2.95 20.26
C ASP A 30 -0.26 -1.80 21.27
N HIS A 31 0.25 -0.64 20.83
CA HIS A 31 0.35 0.55 21.66
C HIS A 31 -1.01 1.11 22.07
N GLU A 32 -1.95 1.24 21.13
CA GLU A 32 -3.33 1.65 21.44
C GLU A 32 -4.03 0.64 22.35
N ILE A 33 -3.85 -0.65 22.08
CA ILE A 33 -4.33 -1.76 22.92
C ILE A 33 -3.80 -1.65 24.34
N GLN A 34 -2.50 -1.41 24.52
CA GLN A 34 -1.90 -1.26 25.85
C GLN A 34 -2.40 0.01 26.56
N THR A 35 -2.58 1.09 25.81
CA THR A 35 -3.11 2.36 26.32
C THR A 35 -4.56 2.19 26.79
N HIS A 36 -5.38 1.42 26.07
CA HIS A 36 -6.76 1.13 26.44
C HIS A 36 -6.92 -0.03 27.45
N LYS A 37 -5.92 -0.93 27.56
CA LYS A 37 -5.84 -1.97 28.61
C LYS A 37 -5.78 -1.38 30.02
N LYS A 38 -5.18 -0.19 30.19
CA LYS A 38 -5.15 0.51 31.49
C LYS A 38 -6.53 0.96 31.98
N LEU A 39 -7.54 1.00 31.11
CA LEU A 39 -8.88 1.51 31.40
C LEU A 39 -9.95 0.41 31.58
N LEU A 40 -9.63 -0.87 31.35
CA LEU A 40 -10.62 -1.94 31.39
C LEU A 40 -10.31 -2.99 32.48
N PRO A 41 -11.30 -3.39 33.30
CA PRO A 41 -11.10 -4.40 34.34
C PRO A 41 -10.71 -5.75 33.71
N HIS A 42 -9.73 -6.42 34.31
CA HIS A 42 -9.19 -7.69 33.84
C HIS A 42 -10.23 -8.82 33.90
N GLY A 43 -10.27 -9.63 32.84
CA GLY A 43 -10.78 -11.01 32.90
C GLY A 43 -11.87 -11.34 31.87
N MET A 44 -11.59 -12.30 31.01
CA MET A 44 -12.52 -13.07 30.16
C MET A 44 -13.11 -12.46 28.88
N MET A 45 -13.33 -11.14 28.75
CA MET A 45 -13.90 -10.59 27.49
C MET A 45 -12.87 -10.06 26.48
N TYR A 46 -11.66 -9.74 26.93
CA TYR A 46 -10.66 -9.08 26.09
C TYR A 46 -10.10 -10.01 25.00
N SER A 47 -9.83 -11.28 25.30
CA SER A 47 -9.28 -12.24 24.33
C SER A 47 -10.24 -12.51 23.18
N ALA A 48 -11.50 -12.77 23.48
CA ALA A 48 -12.52 -13.05 22.47
C ALA A 48 -12.82 -11.84 21.57
N ILE A 49 -12.89 -10.63 22.16
CA ILE A 49 -13.07 -9.39 21.39
C ILE A 49 -11.84 -9.10 20.53
N HIS A 50 -10.64 -9.25 21.10
CA HIS A 50 -9.38 -9.04 20.38
C HIS A 50 -9.22 -10.03 19.21
N GLU A 51 -9.57 -11.30 19.42
CA GLU A 51 -9.54 -12.33 18.39
C GLU A 51 -10.56 -12.04 17.27
N GLN A 52 -11.78 -11.61 17.60
CA GLN A 52 -12.78 -11.21 16.61
C GLN A 52 -12.36 -9.99 15.79
N ILE A 53 -11.77 -8.97 16.43
CA ILE A 53 -11.23 -7.79 15.76
C ILE A 53 -10.08 -8.22 14.84
N THR A 54 -9.15 -9.02 15.34
CA THR A 54 -7.98 -9.50 14.59
C THR A 54 -8.40 -10.29 13.35
N ASN A 55 -9.36 -11.21 13.50
CA ASN A 55 -9.90 -12.00 12.40
C ASN A 55 -10.66 -11.13 11.39
N GLY A 56 -11.43 -10.13 11.86
CA GLY A 56 -12.11 -9.16 11.00
C GLY A 56 -11.13 -8.31 10.17
N VAL A 57 -10.03 -7.87 10.80
CA VAL A 57 -8.96 -7.12 10.14
C VAL A 57 -8.23 -8.00 9.13
N ASN A 58 -7.82 -9.22 9.51
CA ASN A 58 -7.13 -10.16 8.62
C ASN A 58 -7.98 -10.48 7.39
N LYS A 59 -9.28 -10.75 7.56
CA LYS A 59 -10.19 -11.02 6.44
C LYS A 59 -10.30 -9.83 5.48
N ARG A 60 -10.38 -8.60 6.01
CA ARG A 60 -10.38 -7.38 5.19
C ARG A 60 -9.04 -7.14 4.50
N MET A 61 -7.93 -7.49 5.15
CA MET A 61 -6.59 -7.40 4.58
C MET A 61 -6.40 -8.41 3.44
N ASP A 62 -6.80 -9.65 3.64
CA ASP A 62 -6.74 -10.69 2.59
C ASP A 62 -7.61 -10.34 1.39
N GLN A 63 -8.76 -9.69 1.63
CA GLN A 63 -9.60 -9.18 0.55
C GLN A 63 -8.95 -7.99 -0.14
N PHE A 64 -8.36 -7.06 0.61
CA PHE A 64 -7.60 -5.94 0.06
C PHE A 64 -6.42 -6.41 -0.81
N THR A 65 -5.62 -7.38 -0.35
CA THR A 65 -4.48 -7.93 -1.10
C THR A 65 -4.95 -8.65 -2.37
N ARG A 66 -6.06 -9.39 -2.33
CA ARG A 66 -6.65 -10.00 -3.53
C ARG A 66 -7.20 -8.99 -4.52
N ASP A 67 -7.76 -7.88 -4.03
CA ASP A 67 -8.33 -6.80 -4.84
C ASP A 67 -7.30 -5.71 -5.20
N THR A 68 -6.04 -5.91 -4.85
CA THR A 68 -4.95 -5.00 -5.20
C THR A 68 -4.56 -5.24 -6.66
N ASP A 69 -5.20 -4.50 -7.56
CA ASP A 69 -4.93 -4.52 -9.00
C ASP A 69 -3.73 -3.65 -9.42
N LEU A 70 -2.74 -3.55 -8.52
CA LEU A 70 -1.46 -2.94 -8.86
C LEU A 70 -0.78 -3.88 -9.87
N LYS A 71 -0.80 -3.50 -11.14
CA LYS A 71 -0.11 -4.17 -12.25
C LYS A 71 1.23 -3.46 -12.52
N PRO A 72 2.30 -3.72 -11.73
CA PRO A 72 3.56 -2.97 -11.82
C PRO A 72 4.25 -3.09 -13.18
N GLN A 73 4.12 -4.22 -13.88
CA GLN A 73 4.66 -4.38 -15.24
C GLN A 73 3.99 -3.43 -16.25
N GLU A 74 2.66 -3.29 -16.17
CA GLU A 74 1.89 -2.38 -17.01
C GLU A 74 2.28 -0.92 -16.73
N LEU A 75 2.39 -0.57 -15.45
CA LEU A 75 2.82 0.77 -15.04
C LEU A 75 4.26 1.09 -15.50
N TYR A 76 5.18 0.14 -15.36
CA TYR A 76 6.57 0.31 -15.79
C TYR A 76 6.66 0.54 -17.29
N PHE A 77 5.94 -0.26 -18.09
CA PHE A 77 5.88 -0.09 -19.53
C PHE A 77 5.30 1.28 -19.92
N PHE A 78 4.20 1.69 -19.29
CA PHE A 78 3.60 3.00 -19.50
C PHE A 78 4.59 4.14 -19.23
N LEU A 79 5.26 4.13 -18.08
CA LEU A 79 6.22 5.19 -17.71
C LEU A 79 7.45 5.19 -18.63
N GLY A 80 7.92 4.02 -19.08
CA GLY A 80 9.00 3.90 -20.06
C GLY A 80 8.63 4.55 -21.40
N GLN A 81 7.40 4.36 -21.86
CA GLN A 81 6.90 4.99 -23.09
C GLN A 81 6.76 6.51 -22.96
N GLU A 82 6.30 7.01 -21.81
CA GLU A 82 6.21 8.45 -21.56
C GLU A 82 7.60 9.10 -21.45
N LEU A 83 8.59 8.42 -20.86
CA LEU A 83 9.99 8.86 -20.87
C LEU A 83 10.59 8.88 -22.28
N ALA A 84 10.26 7.89 -23.12
CA ALA A 84 10.75 7.87 -24.50
C ALA A 84 10.20 9.05 -25.32
N LYS A 85 8.97 9.48 -25.06
CA LYS A 85 8.35 10.66 -25.70
C LYS A 85 8.85 11.97 -25.12
N HIS A 86 9.12 12.01 -23.81
CA HIS A 86 9.53 13.19 -23.07
C HIS A 86 10.76 12.87 -22.20
N PRO A 87 11.97 12.88 -22.79
CA PRO A 87 13.20 12.44 -22.11
C PRO A 87 13.58 13.29 -20.89
N ASN A 88 13.08 14.53 -20.82
CA ASN A 88 13.41 15.50 -19.79
C ASN A 88 12.40 15.51 -18.62
N LEU A 89 11.50 14.52 -18.54
CA LEU A 89 10.56 14.41 -17.42
C LEU A 89 11.31 14.31 -16.10
N SER A 90 10.99 15.21 -15.17
CA SER A 90 11.50 15.15 -13.82
C SER A 90 10.90 13.97 -13.06
N LYS A 91 11.59 13.53 -12.00
CA LYS A 91 11.09 12.48 -11.09
C LYS A 91 9.70 12.80 -10.53
N ARG A 92 9.39 14.08 -10.28
CA ARG A 92 8.09 14.51 -9.77
C ARG A 92 6.98 14.33 -10.81
N GLU A 93 7.26 14.67 -12.06
CA GLU A 93 6.32 14.47 -13.18
C GLU A 93 6.09 12.98 -13.45
N LEU A 94 7.12 12.14 -13.35
CA LEU A 94 6.96 10.70 -13.44
C LEU A 94 6.07 10.13 -12.34
N HIS A 95 6.24 10.57 -11.09
CA HIS A 95 5.34 10.19 -10.00
C HIS A 95 3.91 10.66 -10.25
N PHE A 96 3.73 11.89 -10.76
CA PHE A 96 2.41 12.39 -11.12
C PHE A 96 1.73 11.51 -12.18
N LEU A 97 2.44 11.18 -13.25
CA LEU A 97 1.96 10.30 -14.32
C LEU A 97 1.65 8.89 -13.80
N ALA A 98 2.49 8.37 -12.89
CA ALA A 98 2.28 7.06 -12.29
C ALA A 98 0.98 7.00 -11.48
N TYR A 99 0.75 7.97 -10.60
CA TYR A 99 -0.49 8.03 -9.82
C TYR A 99 -1.72 8.30 -10.68
N ASP A 100 -1.59 9.08 -11.76
CA ASP A 100 -2.67 9.31 -12.71
C ASP A 100 -3.08 8.02 -13.43
N HIS A 101 -2.10 7.24 -13.90
CA HIS A 101 -2.33 5.94 -14.52
C HIS A 101 -2.99 4.95 -13.54
N LEU A 102 -2.47 4.85 -12.31
CA LEU A 102 -3.02 3.99 -11.28
C LEU A 102 -4.45 4.39 -10.86
N GLU A 103 -4.77 5.69 -10.76
CA GLU A 103 -6.11 6.18 -10.46
C GLU A 103 -7.14 5.80 -11.54
N LYS A 104 -6.73 5.81 -12.80
CA LYS A 104 -7.60 5.51 -13.96
C LYS A 104 -7.84 4.01 -14.11
N ASN A 105 -6.83 3.19 -13.84
CA ASN A 105 -6.86 1.76 -14.14
C ASN A 105 -7.26 0.88 -12.96
N THR A 106 -7.31 1.42 -11.74
CA THR A 106 -7.81 0.68 -10.59
C THR A 106 -9.34 0.60 -10.57
N LYS A 107 -9.87 -0.60 -10.32
CA LYS A 107 -11.30 -0.83 -10.04
C LYS A 107 -11.63 -0.59 -8.55
N ASN A 108 -10.61 -0.55 -7.70
CA ASN A 108 -10.77 -0.42 -6.26
C ASN A 108 -11.00 1.05 -5.85
N LYS A 109 -12.19 1.35 -5.31
CA LYS A 109 -12.58 2.71 -4.88
C LYS A 109 -11.66 3.29 -3.79
N PHE A 110 -11.10 2.46 -2.93
CA PHE A 110 -10.20 2.89 -1.87
C PHE A 110 -8.82 3.26 -2.43
N LEU A 111 -8.23 2.38 -3.24
CA LEU A 111 -6.97 2.67 -3.94
C LEU A 111 -7.09 3.92 -4.83
N LYS A 112 -8.21 4.07 -5.54
CA LYS A 112 -8.50 5.27 -6.33
C LYS A 112 -8.44 6.56 -5.51
N LYS A 113 -8.98 6.55 -4.29
CA LYS A 113 -8.90 7.70 -3.36
C LYS A 113 -7.46 7.98 -2.93
N ILE A 114 -6.69 6.94 -2.65
CA ILE A 114 -5.26 7.06 -2.29
C ILE A 114 -4.48 7.67 -3.44
N TYR A 115 -4.55 7.08 -4.65
CA TYR A 115 -3.82 7.59 -5.82
C TYR A 115 -4.21 9.03 -6.16
N LYS A 116 -5.51 9.37 -6.07
CA LYS A 116 -5.97 10.75 -6.25
C LYS A 116 -5.36 11.72 -5.24
N LYS A 117 -5.24 11.31 -3.98
CA LYS A 117 -4.61 12.12 -2.93
C LYS A 117 -3.12 12.29 -3.19
N MET A 118 -2.41 11.21 -3.52
CA MET A 118 -0.97 11.25 -3.82
C MET A 118 -0.68 12.10 -5.06
N ARG A 119 -1.47 11.95 -6.13
CA ARG A 119 -1.38 12.81 -7.34
C ARG A 119 -1.54 14.29 -7.01
N LYS A 120 -2.49 14.65 -6.15
CA LYS A 120 -2.70 16.05 -5.71
C LYS A 120 -1.51 16.63 -4.96
N GLN A 121 -0.78 15.83 -4.19
CA GLN A 121 0.42 16.26 -3.47
C GLN A 121 1.63 16.48 -4.40
N MET A 122 1.58 15.92 -5.61
CA MET A 122 2.63 16.06 -6.62
C MET A 122 2.36 17.21 -7.60
N LYS A 123 1.14 17.75 -7.63
CA LYS A 123 0.78 18.95 -8.40
C LYS A 123 1.41 20.21 -7.79
#